data_AF-A0A9W8YCQ4-F1
#
_entry.id   AF-A0A9W8YCQ4-F1
#
_cell.length_a   1.000
_cell.length_b   1.000
_cell.length_c   1.000
_cell.angle_alpha   90.00
_cell.angle_beta   90.00
_cell.angle_gamma   90.00
#
_symmetry.space_group_name_H-M   'P 1'
#
loop_
_entity.id
_entity.type
_entity.pdbx_description
1 polymer ?
#
loop_
_entity_poly.entity_id
_entity_poly.type
_entity_poly.pdbx_seq_one_letter_code
_entity_poly.pdbx_strand_id
1 'polypeptide(L)'
;MTKMVQLHCPSTGQTVDKFVISPFQTHEQVIQGIRIRLGIQHAALYTTDAKLITNFDSLQEDQRVLVAATSSELMLPDAPTGFILYDGEESDEVDPTTEGFEQPWEDLTEREKCDHILSLVEQKPTTRNKLRITRPYQSVQPDLFTMHLNSISPTEAEALIDQRWRTTVEHFLPDALKPAKPKTSGKFWDEQVVATLSVLSSFTHGQSRLAREFLEEAVSMRMERSVDDDKDSIVRGQDVIDAVALVYERAGVIPAKLTKHKSAKVKQKERRKAEKEKAVKEKKNAEARRGSGW
;
A
#
# COMPACT_ATOMS: atom_id res chain seq x y z
N MET A 1 3.41 -21.90 25.41
CA MET A 1 3.25 -20.46 25.69
C MET A 1 2.30 -19.88 24.68
N THR A 2 1.43 -18.96 25.09
CA THR A 2 0.56 -18.21 24.17
C THR A 2 1.39 -17.23 23.36
N LYS A 3 1.16 -17.15 22.06
CA LYS A 3 1.88 -16.26 21.15
C LYS A 3 0.91 -15.27 20.52
N MET A 4 1.29 -14.01 20.44
CA MET A 4 0.59 -13.01 19.64
C MET A 4 1.33 -12.83 18.32
N VAL A 5 0.63 -12.89 17.21
CA VAL A 5 1.21 -12.70 15.87
C VAL A 5 0.40 -11.66 15.09
N GLN A 6 1.02 -11.07 14.08
CA GLN A 6 0.34 -10.21 13.12
C GLN A 6 0.04 -11.04 11.87
N LEU A 7 -1.24 -11.16 11.49
CA LEU A 7 -1.62 -11.83 10.25
C LEU A 7 -1.76 -10.79 9.16
N HIS A 8 -1.14 -11.02 8.01
CA HIS A 8 -1.28 -10.16 6.85
C HIS A 8 -1.72 -10.99 5.65
N CYS A 9 -2.79 -10.57 4.98
CA CYS A 9 -3.30 -11.20 3.78
C CYS A 9 -2.97 -10.31 2.57
N PRO A 10 -1.95 -10.63 1.77
CA PRO A 10 -1.52 -9.77 0.67
C PRO A 10 -2.58 -9.58 -0.41
N SER A 11 -3.35 -10.63 -0.73
CA SER A 11 -4.40 -10.59 -1.76
C SER A 11 -5.56 -9.66 -1.40
N THR A 12 -5.93 -9.58 -0.12
CA THR A 12 -7.02 -8.71 0.35
C THR A 12 -6.53 -7.40 0.95
N GLY A 13 -5.22 -7.26 1.20
CA GLY A 13 -4.62 -6.13 1.92
C GLY A 13 -4.96 -6.09 3.42
N GLN A 14 -5.72 -7.07 3.93
CA GLN A 14 -6.15 -7.07 5.32
C GLN A 14 -5.01 -7.44 6.25
N THR A 15 -4.94 -6.74 7.39
CA THR A 15 -4.00 -7.05 8.46
C THR A 15 -4.75 -7.18 9.77
N VAL A 16 -4.47 -8.24 10.51
CA VAL A 16 -5.01 -8.50 11.84
C VAL A 16 -3.85 -8.45 12.81
N ASP A 17 -3.83 -7.40 13.62
CA ASP A 17 -2.86 -7.27 14.69
C ASP A 17 -3.26 -8.11 15.91
N LYS A 18 -2.25 -8.59 16.64
CA LYS A 18 -2.41 -9.28 17.94
C LYS A 18 -3.31 -10.51 17.87
N PHE A 19 -3.22 -11.29 16.80
CA PHE A 19 -3.88 -12.58 16.72
C PHE A 19 -3.25 -13.55 17.71
N VAL A 20 -4.07 -14.17 18.57
CA VAL A 20 -3.59 -14.99 19.68
C VAL A 20 -3.60 -16.47 19.29
N ILE A 21 -2.45 -17.11 19.36
CA ILE A 21 -2.28 -18.56 19.21
C ILE A 21 -1.98 -19.16 20.59
N SER A 22 -2.92 -19.92 21.11
CA SER A 22 -2.80 -20.61 22.39
C SER A 22 -2.21 -22.01 22.21
N PRO A 23 -1.37 -22.50 23.14
CA PRO A 23 -0.79 -23.84 23.07
C PRO A 23 -1.83 -24.97 23.17
N PHE A 24 -3.06 -24.66 23.59
CA PHE A 24 -4.15 -25.64 23.73
C PHE A 24 -5.03 -25.74 22.47
N GLN A 25 -4.79 -24.89 21.46
CA GLN A 25 -5.56 -24.94 20.22
C GLN A 25 -4.96 -25.93 19.24
N THR A 26 -5.80 -26.73 18.58
CA THR A 26 -5.37 -27.59 17.48
C THR A 26 -5.05 -26.75 16.24
N HIS A 27 -4.28 -27.33 15.31
CA HIS A 27 -3.94 -26.66 14.05
C HIS A 27 -5.19 -26.17 13.30
N GLU A 28 -6.18 -27.05 13.16
CA GLU A 28 -7.51 -26.76 12.58
C GLU A 28 -8.22 -25.59 13.27
N GLN A 29 -8.21 -25.54 14.61
CA GLN A 29 -8.87 -24.46 15.37
C GLN A 29 -8.23 -23.10 15.10
N VAL A 30 -6.90 -23.05 15.01
CA VAL A 30 -6.16 -21.83 14.67
C VAL A 30 -6.48 -21.38 13.24
N ILE A 31 -6.41 -22.31 12.27
CA ILE A 31 -6.77 -22.04 10.86
C ILE A 31 -8.20 -21.52 10.73
N GLN A 32 -9.16 -22.13 11.43
CA GLN A 32 -10.55 -21.69 11.42
C GLN A 32 -10.71 -20.31 12.04
N GLY A 33 -10.01 -20.02 13.13
CA GLY A 33 -9.97 -18.68 13.74
C GLY A 33 -9.43 -17.62 12.78
N ILE A 34 -8.40 -17.95 12.01
CA ILE A 34 -7.80 -17.07 10.99
C ILE A 34 -8.80 -16.78 9.87
N ARG A 35 -9.46 -17.82 9.33
CA ARG A 35 -10.50 -17.68 8.31
C ARG A 35 -11.63 -16.75 8.73
N ILE A 36 -12.13 -16.94 9.95
CA ILE A 36 -13.19 -16.09 10.51
C ILE A 36 -12.70 -14.66 10.65
N ARG A 37 -11.46 -14.47 11.14
CA ARG A 37 -10.95 -13.13 11.45
C ARG A 37 -10.62 -12.32 10.20
N LEU A 38 -10.19 -12.97 9.13
CA LEU A 38 -9.89 -12.36 7.82
C LEU A 38 -11.07 -12.44 6.84
N GLY A 39 -12.18 -13.09 7.20
CA GLY A 39 -13.33 -13.27 6.31
C GLY A 39 -13.02 -14.05 5.03
N ILE A 40 -12.08 -15.00 5.08
CA ILE A 40 -11.60 -15.78 3.94
C ILE A 40 -12.03 -17.25 4.04
N GLN A 41 -12.23 -17.90 2.88
CA GLN A 41 -12.64 -19.31 2.84
C GLN A 41 -11.46 -20.28 2.96
N HIS A 42 -10.30 -19.90 2.42
CA HIS A 42 -9.07 -20.65 2.51
C HIS A 42 -8.05 -19.88 3.35
N ALA A 43 -7.19 -20.59 4.06
CA ALA A 43 -6.10 -20.01 4.84
C ALA A 43 -4.91 -20.98 4.82
N ALA A 44 -3.81 -20.55 4.21
CA ALA A 44 -2.51 -21.17 4.34
C ALA A 44 -1.51 -20.12 4.84
N LEU A 45 -0.68 -20.49 5.81
CA LEU A 45 0.20 -19.57 6.53
C LEU A 45 1.63 -19.67 6.01
N TYR A 46 2.28 -18.53 5.90
CA TYR A 46 3.66 -18.45 5.42
C TYR A 46 4.44 -17.44 6.25
N THR A 47 5.75 -17.64 6.33
CA THR A 47 6.68 -16.66 6.86
C THR A 47 6.74 -15.43 5.95
N THR A 48 7.37 -14.35 6.42
CA THR A 48 7.70 -13.18 5.59
C THR A 48 8.60 -13.52 4.41
N ASP A 49 9.24 -14.69 4.39
CA ASP A 49 10.05 -15.17 3.26
C ASP A 49 9.28 -16.14 2.35
N ALA A 50 7.95 -16.17 2.44
CA ALA A 50 7.05 -17.09 1.73
C ALA A 50 7.31 -18.58 1.93
N LYS A 51 7.93 -18.96 3.05
CA LYS A 51 8.01 -20.38 3.44
C LYS A 51 6.75 -20.80 4.17
N LEU A 52 6.13 -21.88 3.71
CA LEU A 52 4.91 -22.44 4.30
C LEU A 52 5.14 -22.80 5.78
N ILE A 53 4.19 -22.40 6.63
CA ILE A 53 4.18 -22.69 8.06
C ILE A 53 3.17 -23.81 8.32
N THR A 54 3.68 -25.00 8.57
CA THR A 54 2.88 -26.17 8.96
C THR A 54 2.81 -26.34 10.48
N ASN A 55 3.77 -25.78 11.22
CA ASN A 55 3.84 -25.88 12.68
C ASN A 55 3.88 -24.49 13.35
N PHE A 56 2.88 -24.18 14.18
CA PHE A 56 2.76 -22.91 14.92
C PHE A 56 3.71 -22.79 16.12
N ASP A 57 4.36 -23.88 16.53
CA ASP A 57 5.42 -23.84 17.55
C ASP A 57 6.66 -23.10 17.06
N SER A 58 6.86 -23.00 15.74
CA SER A 58 7.96 -22.24 15.14
C SER A 58 7.74 -20.72 15.14
N LEU A 59 6.51 -20.25 15.37
CA LEU A 59 6.17 -18.84 15.36
C LEU A 59 6.77 -18.11 16.57
N GLN A 60 7.19 -16.87 16.39
CA GLN A 60 7.63 -15.99 17.48
C GLN A 60 6.53 -15.00 17.86
N GLU A 61 6.63 -14.44 19.07
CA GLU A 61 5.75 -13.35 19.50
C GLU A 61 6.02 -12.11 18.64
N ASP A 62 4.94 -11.39 18.31
CA ASP A 62 4.88 -10.24 17.40
C ASP A 62 5.38 -10.52 15.96
N GLN A 63 5.53 -11.79 15.58
CA GLN A 63 5.92 -12.15 14.21
C GLN A 63 4.80 -11.82 13.21
N ARG A 64 5.18 -11.24 12.06
CA ARG A 64 4.29 -11.09 10.91
C ARG A 64 4.22 -12.41 10.14
N VAL A 65 3.00 -12.84 9.85
CA VAL A 65 2.68 -14.08 9.16
C VAL A 65 1.81 -13.76 7.97
N LEU A 66 2.21 -14.22 6.79
CA LEU A 66 1.45 -14.06 5.57
C LEU A 66 0.37 -15.13 5.47
N VAL A 67 -0.82 -14.75 5.01
CA VAL A 67 -1.97 -15.63 4.87
C VAL A 67 -2.46 -15.62 3.42
N ALA A 68 -2.52 -16.79 2.81
CA ALA A 68 -3.15 -16.99 1.50
C ALA A 68 -4.67 -17.13 1.67
N ALA A 69 -5.45 -16.34 0.95
CA ALA A 69 -6.90 -16.33 0.95
C ALA A 69 -7.53 -17.37 0.01
N THR A 70 -6.77 -17.88 -0.95
CA THR A 70 -7.22 -18.92 -1.91
C THR A 70 -6.18 -20.05 -2.03
N SER A 71 -6.62 -21.23 -2.45
CA SER A 71 -5.73 -22.40 -2.62
C SER A 71 -4.77 -22.27 -3.80
N SER A 72 -5.06 -21.38 -4.76
CA SER A 72 -4.21 -21.08 -5.91
C SER A 72 -3.31 -19.87 -5.68
N GLU A 73 -3.37 -19.21 -4.52
CA GLU A 73 -2.54 -18.05 -4.23
C GLU A 73 -1.09 -18.47 -4.00
N LEU A 74 -0.21 -18.07 -4.93
CA LEU A 74 1.22 -18.20 -4.75
C LEU A 74 1.70 -17.14 -3.75
N MET A 75 2.19 -17.61 -2.60
CA MET A 75 2.75 -16.72 -1.59
C MET A 75 4.15 -16.26 -1.98
N LEU A 76 4.44 -14.98 -1.73
CA LEU A 76 5.72 -14.35 -2.04
C LEU A 76 6.28 -13.64 -0.82
N PRO A 77 7.62 -13.50 -0.72
CA PRO A 77 8.21 -12.81 0.40
C PRO A 77 7.58 -11.42 0.56
N ASP A 78 7.37 -11.04 1.82
CA ASP A 78 6.98 -9.69 2.25
C ASP A 78 8.16 -8.74 2.04
N ALA A 79 8.51 -8.56 0.77
CA ALA A 79 9.55 -7.62 0.35
C ALA A 79 8.95 -6.21 0.36
N PRO A 80 9.69 -5.22 0.90
CA PRO A 80 9.26 -3.83 0.82
C PRO A 80 9.05 -3.43 -0.63
N THR A 81 8.08 -2.53 -0.88
CA THR A 81 7.77 -2.08 -2.23
C THR A 81 9.03 -1.49 -2.88
N GLY A 82 9.50 -2.14 -3.94
CA GLY A 82 10.61 -1.66 -4.75
C GLY A 82 10.13 -0.66 -5.79
N PHE A 83 11.02 0.16 -6.33
CA PHE A 83 10.69 1.14 -7.37
C PHE A 83 11.66 0.99 -8.52
N ILE A 84 11.16 1.06 -9.74
CA ILE A 84 11.98 1.09 -10.95
C ILE A 84 11.35 2.00 -11.98
N LEU A 85 12.16 2.79 -12.68
CA LEU A 85 11.75 3.43 -13.92
C LEU A 85 11.74 2.35 -15.00
N TYR A 86 10.57 2.10 -15.57
CA TYR A 86 10.31 0.96 -16.44
C TYR A 86 10.10 1.44 -17.87
N ASP A 87 10.91 0.90 -18.78
CA ASP A 87 10.96 1.23 -20.20
C ASP A 87 10.50 0.07 -21.10
N GLY A 88 10.01 -1.03 -20.50
CA GLY A 88 9.60 -2.22 -21.24
C GLY A 88 10.36 -3.48 -20.85
N GLU A 89 11.51 -3.36 -20.17
CA GLU A 89 12.38 -4.50 -19.87
C GLU A 89 12.66 -4.68 -18.37
N GLU A 90 12.76 -5.94 -17.92
CA GLU A 90 13.36 -6.27 -16.63
C GLU A 90 14.74 -6.90 -16.89
N SER A 91 15.80 -6.15 -16.63
CA SER A 91 17.18 -6.59 -16.83
C SER A 91 17.44 -8.01 -16.28
N ASP A 92 18.16 -8.78 -17.10
CA ASP A 92 18.78 -10.10 -16.88
C ASP A 92 18.02 -11.38 -17.28
N GLU A 93 16.70 -11.39 -17.48
CA GLU A 93 15.98 -12.65 -17.81
C GLU A 93 14.67 -12.44 -18.60
N VAL A 94 14.60 -11.49 -19.52
CA VAL A 94 13.46 -11.39 -20.47
C VAL A 94 14.04 -11.42 -21.86
N ASP A 95 13.67 -12.44 -22.63
CA ASP A 95 14.00 -12.51 -24.05
C ASP A 95 13.45 -11.23 -24.73
N PRO A 96 14.27 -10.45 -25.46
CA PRO A 96 13.84 -9.22 -26.14
C PRO A 96 12.72 -9.43 -27.17
N THR A 97 12.36 -10.68 -27.49
CA THR A 97 11.05 -10.99 -28.04
C THR A 97 10.05 -11.11 -26.89
N THR A 98 9.46 -10.00 -26.49
CA THR A 98 8.28 -9.95 -25.61
C THR A 98 7.30 -11.04 -26.05
N GLU A 99 7.21 -12.15 -25.32
CA GLU A 99 6.25 -13.22 -25.61
C GLU A 99 4.83 -12.64 -25.45
N GLY A 100 4.32 -12.08 -26.55
CA GLY A 100 2.99 -11.46 -26.66
C GLY A 100 2.91 -10.23 -27.56
N PHE A 101 3.97 -9.41 -27.65
CA PHE A 101 3.91 -8.12 -28.37
C PHE A 101 5.22 -7.85 -29.12
N GLU A 102 5.21 -8.02 -30.45
CA GLU A 102 6.33 -7.80 -31.37
C GLU A 102 6.69 -6.30 -31.57
N GLN A 103 6.25 -5.43 -30.67
CA GLN A 103 6.32 -3.97 -30.81
C GLN A 103 7.11 -3.32 -29.66
N PRO A 104 7.82 -2.22 -29.92
CA PRO A 104 8.48 -1.44 -28.87
C PRO A 104 7.50 -0.97 -27.80
N TRP A 105 7.96 -0.89 -26.54
CA TRP A 105 7.14 -0.44 -25.41
C TRP A 105 6.43 0.91 -25.65
N GLU A 106 7.10 1.84 -26.33
CA GLU A 106 6.55 3.16 -26.62
C GLU A 106 5.31 3.08 -27.55
N ASP A 107 5.30 2.12 -28.46
CA ASP A 107 4.26 1.92 -29.47
C ASP A 107 3.06 1.11 -28.95
N LEU A 108 3.23 0.44 -27.80
CA LEU A 108 2.13 -0.30 -27.15
C LEU A 108 1.02 0.64 -26.70
N THR A 109 -0.22 0.21 -26.93
CA THR A 109 -1.40 0.87 -26.37
C THR A 109 -1.40 0.78 -24.84
N GLU A 110 -2.14 1.67 -24.18
CA GLU A 110 -2.27 1.68 -22.71
C GLU A 110 -2.77 0.34 -22.15
N ARG A 111 -3.61 -0.36 -22.94
CA ARG A 111 -4.12 -1.69 -22.58
C ARG A 111 -3.05 -2.76 -22.68
N GLU A 112 -2.24 -2.73 -23.73
CA GLU A 112 -1.14 -3.69 -23.91
C GLU A 112 -0.05 -3.47 -22.86
N LYS A 113 0.24 -2.22 -22.51
CA LYS A 113 1.12 -1.88 -21.37
C LYS A 113 0.57 -2.43 -20.05
N CYS A 114 -0.73 -2.32 -19.81
CA CYS A 114 -1.39 -2.91 -18.64
C CYS A 114 -1.21 -4.43 -18.62
N ASP A 115 -1.49 -5.08 -19.74
CA ASP A 115 -1.47 -6.53 -19.89
C ASP A 115 -0.06 -7.10 -19.72
N HIS A 116 0.95 -6.42 -20.27
CA HIS A 116 2.36 -6.74 -20.09
C HIS A 116 2.79 -6.66 -18.62
N ILE A 117 2.45 -5.59 -17.91
CA ILE A 117 2.85 -5.47 -16.50
C ILE A 117 2.16 -6.53 -15.63
N LEU A 118 0.91 -6.90 -15.97
CA LEU A 118 0.21 -7.97 -15.29
C LEU A 118 0.83 -9.35 -15.58
N SER A 119 1.27 -9.62 -16.81
CA SER A 119 1.94 -10.89 -17.13
C SER A 119 3.25 -11.04 -16.35
N LEU A 120 4.00 -9.96 -16.13
CA LEU A 120 5.21 -9.98 -15.29
C LEU A 120 4.92 -10.40 -13.85
N VAL A 121 3.75 -10.09 -13.30
CA VAL A 121 3.36 -10.53 -11.95
C VAL A 121 3.19 -12.06 -11.90
N GLU A 122 2.71 -12.66 -12.98
CA GLU A 122 2.52 -14.11 -13.09
C GLU A 122 3.83 -14.84 -13.40
N GLN A 123 4.61 -14.30 -14.35
CA GLN A 123 5.86 -14.90 -14.83
C GLN A 123 7.03 -14.69 -13.85
N LYS A 124 7.10 -13.51 -13.20
CA LYS A 124 8.17 -13.11 -12.27
C LYS A 124 7.58 -12.69 -10.93
N PRO A 125 6.96 -13.62 -10.19
CA PRO A 125 6.25 -13.30 -8.98
C PRO A 125 7.16 -12.71 -7.89
N THR A 126 8.47 -13.01 -7.90
CA THR A 126 9.49 -12.40 -7.02
C THR A 126 9.58 -10.87 -7.14
N THR A 127 9.13 -10.29 -8.25
CA THR A 127 9.15 -8.85 -8.52
C THR A 127 7.77 -8.19 -8.36
N ARG A 128 6.75 -8.92 -7.88
CA ARG A 128 5.36 -8.43 -7.77
C ARG A 128 5.18 -7.19 -6.90
N ASN A 129 6.06 -6.97 -5.92
CA ASN A 129 6.06 -5.77 -5.07
C ASN A 129 6.92 -4.63 -5.63
N LYS A 130 7.45 -4.76 -6.85
CA LYS A 130 8.16 -3.67 -7.53
C LYS A 130 7.15 -2.81 -8.28
N LEU A 131 7.01 -1.55 -7.88
CA LEU A 131 6.27 -0.55 -8.63
C LEU A 131 7.09 -0.08 -9.84
N ARG A 132 6.62 -0.45 -11.03
CA ARG A 132 7.17 -0.07 -12.33
C ARG A 132 6.58 1.26 -12.77
N ILE A 133 7.40 2.31 -12.76
CA ILE A 133 7.03 3.67 -13.12
C ILE A 133 7.28 3.85 -14.61
N THR A 134 6.21 3.90 -15.40
CA THR A 134 6.31 3.82 -16.88
C THR A 134 6.44 5.17 -17.57
N ARG A 135 6.51 6.27 -16.81
CA ARG A 135 6.69 7.63 -17.33
C ARG A 135 7.70 8.39 -16.47
N PRO A 136 8.56 9.23 -17.05
CA PRO A 136 9.43 10.11 -16.27
C PRO A 136 8.62 11.24 -15.61
N TYR A 137 9.06 11.68 -14.43
CA TYR A 137 8.36 12.70 -13.65
C TYR A 137 8.13 14.01 -14.43
N GLN A 138 9.10 14.41 -15.26
CA GLN A 138 9.04 15.61 -16.09
C GLN A 138 7.86 15.58 -17.07
N SER A 139 7.44 14.39 -17.52
CA SER A 139 6.28 14.23 -18.40
C SER A 139 4.95 14.26 -17.63
N VAL A 140 4.96 13.93 -16.34
CA VAL A 140 3.78 13.87 -15.47
C VAL A 140 3.47 15.23 -14.84
N GLN A 141 4.49 16.06 -14.60
CA GLN A 141 4.33 17.39 -14.01
C GLN A 141 3.36 18.32 -14.75
N PRO A 142 3.42 18.46 -16.09
CA PRO A 142 2.49 19.30 -16.83
C PRO A 142 1.04 18.82 -16.68
N ASP A 143 0.83 17.50 -16.70
CA ASP A 143 -0.50 16.91 -16.52
C ASP A 143 -1.04 17.30 -15.14
N LEU A 144 -0.26 17.14 -14.06
CA LEU A 144 -0.64 17.55 -12.70
C LEU A 144 -0.95 19.06 -12.58
N PHE A 145 -0.19 19.91 -13.27
CA PHE A 145 -0.37 21.37 -13.20
C PHE A 145 -1.59 21.85 -14.00
N THR A 146 -1.88 21.19 -15.12
CA THR A 146 -2.93 21.61 -16.05
C THR A 146 -4.26 20.90 -15.85
N MET A 147 -4.37 19.95 -14.91
CA MET A 147 -5.63 19.25 -14.58
C MET A 147 -6.82 20.18 -14.31
N HIS A 148 -6.58 21.34 -13.72
CA HIS A 148 -7.61 22.33 -13.44
C HIS A 148 -8.00 23.20 -14.65
N LEU A 149 -7.19 23.15 -15.72
CA LEU A 149 -7.27 24.02 -16.89
C LEU A 149 -7.69 23.25 -18.15
N ASN A 150 -7.26 22.00 -18.27
CA ASN A 150 -7.57 21.09 -19.37
C ASN A 150 -8.51 20.01 -18.85
N SER A 151 -9.82 20.24 -18.94
CA SER A 151 -10.82 19.28 -18.48
C SER A 151 -10.92 18.11 -19.45
N ILE A 152 -10.08 17.09 -19.28
CA ILE A 152 -10.47 15.74 -19.69
C ILE A 152 -11.81 15.47 -19.02
N SER A 153 -12.80 15.04 -19.81
CA SER A 153 -14.12 14.79 -19.24
C SER A 153 -14.03 13.67 -18.20
N PRO A 154 -14.81 13.69 -17.09
CA PRO A 154 -14.76 12.63 -16.10
C PRO A 154 -14.96 11.24 -16.70
N THR A 155 -15.84 11.11 -17.70
CA THR A 155 -16.08 9.86 -18.43
C THR A 155 -14.85 9.37 -19.18
N GLU A 156 -14.11 10.26 -19.83
CA GLU A 156 -12.87 9.93 -20.52
C GLU A 156 -11.77 9.54 -19.53
N ALA A 157 -11.65 10.26 -18.42
CA ALA A 157 -10.71 9.92 -17.34
C ALA A 157 -11.01 8.54 -16.72
N GLU A 158 -12.29 8.22 -16.49
CA GLU A 158 -12.72 6.89 -16.03
C GLU A 158 -12.38 5.78 -17.03
N ALA A 159 -12.60 6.02 -18.33
CA ALA A 159 -12.25 5.07 -19.38
C ALA A 159 -10.74 4.82 -19.45
N LEU A 160 -9.92 5.87 -19.32
CA LEU A 160 -8.46 5.73 -19.26
C LEU A 160 -8.01 4.94 -18.02
N ILE A 161 -8.63 5.19 -16.86
CA ILE A 161 -8.33 4.45 -15.64
C ILE A 161 -8.64 2.95 -15.83
N ASP A 162 -9.80 2.62 -16.38
CA ASP A 162 -10.17 1.22 -16.64
C ASP A 162 -9.22 0.54 -17.63
N GLN A 163 -8.81 1.22 -18.70
CA GLN A 163 -7.84 0.69 -19.66
C GLN A 163 -6.47 0.43 -19.02
N ARG A 164 -5.98 1.36 -18.20
CA ARG A 164 -4.63 1.33 -17.60
C ARG A 164 -4.52 0.40 -16.40
N TRP A 165 -5.60 0.18 -15.66
CA TRP A 165 -5.60 -0.59 -14.42
C TRP A 165 -6.46 -1.85 -14.43
N ARG A 166 -7.26 -2.09 -15.49
CA ARG A 166 -8.25 -3.18 -15.53
C ARG A 166 -9.22 -3.14 -14.33
N THR A 167 -9.51 -1.95 -13.83
CA THR A 167 -10.43 -1.75 -12.72
C THR A 167 -11.10 -0.39 -12.83
N THR A 168 -12.36 -0.31 -12.41
CA THR A 168 -13.08 0.96 -12.39
C THR A 168 -12.68 1.78 -11.16
N VAL A 169 -12.88 3.10 -11.24
CA VAL A 169 -12.66 4.01 -10.09
C VAL A 169 -13.43 3.55 -8.85
N GLU A 170 -14.64 3.01 -9.05
CA GLU A 170 -15.46 2.47 -7.98
C GLU A 170 -14.83 1.26 -7.29
N HIS A 171 -14.15 0.37 -8.01
CA HIS A 171 -13.55 -0.85 -7.44
C HIS A 171 -12.11 -0.63 -6.95
N PHE A 172 -11.45 0.42 -7.45
CA PHE A 172 -10.10 0.77 -7.07
C PHE A 172 -9.99 1.06 -5.56
N LEU A 173 -10.87 1.92 -5.02
CA LEU A 173 -10.84 2.33 -3.62
C LEU A 173 -11.69 1.42 -2.72
N PRO A 174 -11.32 1.26 -1.43
CA PRO A 174 -12.23 0.71 -0.42
C PRO A 174 -13.33 1.72 -0.07
N ASP A 175 -14.50 1.24 0.35
CA ASP A 175 -15.69 2.08 0.59
C ASP A 175 -15.46 3.21 1.61
N ALA A 176 -14.60 3.01 2.60
CA ALA A 176 -14.26 4.02 3.61
C ALA A 176 -13.54 5.26 3.04
N LEU A 177 -13.00 5.17 1.82
CA LEU A 177 -12.28 6.24 1.14
C LEU A 177 -13.11 6.89 0.02
N LYS A 178 -14.36 6.43 -0.18
CA LYS A 178 -15.27 6.91 -1.22
C LYS A 178 -16.27 7.92 -0.66
N PRO A 179 -16.68 8.93 -1.45
CA PRO A 179 -17.83 9.74 -1.10
C PRO A 179 -19.10 8.88 -0.93
N ALA A 180 -20.08 9.39 -0.20
CA ALA A 180 -21.36 8.70 -0.05
C ALA A 180 -22.09 8.62 -1.40
N LYS A 181 -22.59 7.43 -1.76
CA LYS A 181 -23.33 7.25 -3.02
C LYS A 181 -24.59 8.14 -3.02
N PRO A 182 -24.76 9.05 -4.02
CA PRO A 182 -25.96 9.84 -4.11
C PRO A 182 -27.17 8.92 -4.37
N LYS A 183 -28.31 9.23 -3.74
CA LYS A 183 -29.57 8.47 -3.92
C LYS A 183 -30.23 8.72 -5.27
N THR A 184 -29.81 9.77 -5.97
CA THR A 184 -30.22 10.15 -7.32
C THR A 184 -29.01 10.04 -8.25
N SER A 185 -29.24 10.01 -9.56
CA SER A 185 -28.21 9.92 -10.61
C SER A 185 -27.32 11.18 -10.72
N GLY A 186 -26.76 11.63 -9.60
CA GLY A 186 -25.81 12.74 -9.50
C GLY A 186 -24.36 12.24 -9.59
N LYS A 187 -23.44 13.18 -9.82
CA LYS A 187 -21.99 12.91 -9.87
C LYS A 187 -21.55 12.28 -8.56
N PHE A 188 -21.04 11.06 -8.63
CA PHE A 188 -20.60 10.29 -7.47
C PHE A 188 -19.19 10.72 -7.03
N TRP A 189 -18.30 11.00 -7.98
CA TRP A 189 -16.92 11.39 -7.73
C TRP A 189 -16.66 12.87 -8.04
N ASP A 190 -15.71 13.46 -7.31
CA ASP A 190 -15.15 14.77 -7.62
C ASP A 190 -14.31 14.69 -8.92
N GLU A 191 -14.56 15.63 -9.85
CA GLU A 191 -13.90 15.63 -11.17
C GLU A 191 -12.38 15.75 -11.07
N GLN A 192 -11.89 16.53 -10.11
CA GLN A 192 -10.45 16.67 -9.88
C GLN A 192 -9.85 15.35 -9.38
N VAL A 193 -10.56 14.62 -8.51
CA VAL A 193 -10.10 13.31 -8.03
C VAL A 193 -9.96 12.35 -9.22
N VAL A 194 -10.98 12.25 -10.06
CA VAL A 194 -10.97 11.35 -11.21
C VAL A 194 -9.89 11.76 -12.22
N ALA A 195 -9.75 13.05 -12.53
CA ALA A 195 -8.72 13.56 -13.43
C ALA A 195 -7.31 13.25 -12.90
N THR A 196 -7.06 13.45 -11.60
CA THR A 196 -5.75 13.18 -11.00
C THR A 196 -5.47 11.68 -10.93
N LEU A 197 -6.48 10.86 -10.66
CA LEU A 197 -6.36 9.40 -10.70
C LEU A 197 -6.00 8.90 -12.12
N SER A 198 -6.50 9.54 -13.17
CA SER A 198 -6.15 9.19 -14.54
C SER A 198 -4.66 9.41 -14.84
N VAL A 199 -4.04 10.38 -14.16
CA VAL A 199 -2.60 10.63 -14.28
C VAL A 199 -1.81 9.67 -13.42
N LEU A 200 -2.26 9.36 -12.20
CA LEU A 200 -1.67 8.29 -11.40
C LEU A 200 -1.66 6.96 -12.17
N SER A 201 -2.75 6.61 -12.86
CA SER A 201 -2.84 5.40 -13.67
C SER A 201 -1.93 5.41 -14.89
N SER A 202 -1.68 6.59 -15.49
CA SER A 202 -0.84 6.73 -16.70
C SER A 202 0.63 6.34 -16.53
N PHE A 203 1.13 6.24 -15.29
CA PHE A 203 2.50 5.79 -15.03
C PHE A 203 2.58 4.55 -14.14
N THR A 204 1.43 3.96 -13.80
CA THR A 204 1.32 2.77 -12.93
C THR A 204 0.47 1.68 -13.58
N HIS A 205 0.61 1.50 -14.89
CA HIS A 205 -0.10 0.48 -15.67
C HIS A 205 -0.09 -0.88 -14.98
N GLY A 206 -1.26 -1.53 -14.93
CA GLY A 206 -1.45 -2.86 -14.33
C GLY A 206 -1.24 -2.96 -12.81
N GLN A 207 -0.87 -1.87 -12.14
CA GLN A 207 -0.40 -1.90 -10.74
C GLN A 207 -1.32 -1.14 -9.80
N SER A 208 -2.64 -1.23 -10.03
CA SER A 208 -3.67 -0.58 -9.22
C SER A 208 -3.54 -0.86 -7.73
N ARG A 209 -3.23 -2.10 -7.34
CA ARG A 209 -2.98 -2.46 -5.93
C ARG A 209 -1.87 -1.61 -5.30
N LEU A 210 -0.70 -1.54 -5.96
CA LEU A 210 0.44 -0.79 -5.44
C LEU A 210 0.15 0.72 -5.46
N ALA A 211 -0.46 1.23 -6.54
CA ALA A 211 -0.87 2.63 -6.62
C ALA A 211 -1.82 3.04 -5.48
N ARG A 212 -2.74 2.13 -5.11
CA ARG A 212 -3.67 2.32 -3.99
C ARG A 212 -2.94 2.44 -2.65
N GLU A 213 -1.90 1.65 -2.39
CA GLU A 213 -1.13 1.74 -1.14
C GLU A 213 -0.52 3.13 -0.93
N PHE A 214 0.00 3.76 -2.00
CA PHE A 214 0.51 5.13 -1.92
C PHE A 214 -0.57 6.18 -1.72
N LEU A 215 -1.76 5.95 -2.30
CA LEU A 215 -2.90 6.82 -2.09
C LEU A 215 -3.43 6.73 -0.65
N GLU A 216 -3.56 5.52 -0.11
CA GLU A 216 -3.93 5.29 1.29
C GLU A 216 -2.91 5.91 2.26
N GLU A 217 -1.62 5.85 1.91
CA GLU A 217 -0.58 6.52 2.68
C GLU A 217 -0.71 8.04 2.61
N ALA A 218 -0.99 8.62 1.45
CA ALA A 218 -1.20 10.06 1.29
C ALA A 218 -2.40 10.56 2.11
N VAL A 219 -3.53 9.85 2.05
CA VAL A 219 -4.71 10.12 2.89
C VAL A 219 -4.34 10.03 4.37
N SER A 220 -3.64 8.98 4.78
CA SER A 220 -3.20 8.80 6.17
C SER A 220 -2.30 9.96 6.62
N MET A 221 -1.39 10.43 5.76
CA MET A 221 -0.52 11.57 6.06
C MET A 221 -1.30 12.88 6.21
N ARG A 222 -2.35 13.12 5.41
CA ARG A 222 -3.26 14.26 5.58
C ARG A 222 -3.97 14.17 6.93
N MET A 223 -4.53 13.00 7.25
CA MET A 223 -5.27 12.74 8.49
C MET A 223 -4.41 12.88 9.75
N GLU A 224 -3.12 12.56 9.67
CA GLU A 224 -2.17 12.78 10.76
C GLU A 224 -1.77 14.25 10.93
N ARG A 225 -1.92 15.08 9.88
CA ARG A 225 -1.54 16.49 9.86
C ARG A 225 -2.71 17.42 10.18
N SER A 226 -3.96 16.98 10.03
CA SER A 226 -5.12 17.80 10.39
C SER A 226 -5.13 18.07 11.90
N VAL A 227 -5.15 19.36 12.24
CA VAL A 227 -5.28 19.85 13.62
C VAL A 227 -6.76 20.01 13.98
N ASP A 228 -7.62 20.16 12.98
CA ASP A 228 -9.07 20.32 13.13
C ASP A 228 -9.80 18.96 13.18
N ASP A 229 -11.04 18.99 13.70
CA ASP A 229 -11.94 17.84 13.81
C ASP A 229 -12.41 17.28 12.45
N ASP A 230 -12.00 17.87 11.32
CA ASP A 230 -12.25 17.36 9.98
C ASP A 230 -11.32 16.18 9.65
N LYS A 231 -11.58 15.06 10.32
CA LYS A 231 -10.98 13.74 10.08
C LYS A 231 -11.78 12.98 9.04
N ASP A 232 -11.98 13.60 7.90
CA ASP A 232 -12.62 12.94 6.76
C ASP A 232 -11.61 12.11 5.96
N SER A 233 -11.83 10.80 5.91
CA SER A 233 -11.01 9.84 5.15
C SER A 233 -11.31 9.83 3.65
N ILE A 234 -12.31 10.58 3.17
CA ILE A 234 -12.62 10.61 1.74
C ILE A 234 -11.43 11.18 0.96
N VAL A 235 -11.09 10.51 -0.14
CA VAL A 235 -9.98 10.91 -1.04
C VAL A 235 -10.27 12.27 -1.66
N ARG A 236 -9.28 13.16 -1.58
CA ARG A 236 -9.28 14.49 -2.22
C ARG A 236 -8.26 14.54 -3.35
N GLY A 237 -8.41 15.46 -4.30
CA GLY A 237 -7.47 15.59 -5.43
C GLY A 237 -6.02 15.75 -4.96
N GLN A 238 -5.80 16.52 -3.88
CA GLN A 238 -4.48 16.68 -3.27
C GLN A 238 -3.89 15.38 -2.72
N ASP A 239 -4.71 14.45 -2.20
CA ASP A 239 -4.23 13.15 -1.72
C ASP A 239 -3.63 12.35 -2.89
N VAL A 240 -4.23 12.46 -4.08
CA VAL A 240 -3.72 11.80 -5.28
C VAL A 240 -2.43 12.47 -5.77
N ILE A 241 -2.34 13.81 -5.75
CA ILE A 241 -1.10 14.54 -6.08
C ILE A 241 0.04 14.14 -5.13
N ASP A 242 -0.25 14.07 -3.83
CA ASP A 242 0.71 13.66 -2.81
C ASP A 242 1.14 12.20 -3.01
N ALA A 243 0.23 11.30 -3.41
CA ALA A 243 0.56 9.92 -3.77
C ALA A 243 1.52 9.85 -4.96
N VAL A 244 1.30 10.65 -6.01
CA VAL A 244 2.22 10.75 -7.15
C VAL A 244 3.60 11.20 -6.67
N ALA A 245 3.66 12.25 -5.85
CA ALA A 245 4.92 12.74 -5.30
C ALA A 245 5.62 11.67 -4.44
N LEU A 246 4.90 10.92 -3.59
CA LEU A 246 5.46 9.84 -2.77
C LEU A 246 6.12 8.75 -3.61
N VAL A 247 5.50 8.37 -4.73
CA VAL A 247 6.06 7.37 -5.65
C VAL A 247 7.41 7.83 -6.20
N TYR A 248 7.48 9.05 -6.75
CA TYR A 248 8.72 9.58 -7.32
C TYR A 248 9.78 9.92 -6.26
N GLU A 249 9.38 10.33 -5.04
CA GLU A 249 10.30 10.52 -3.91
C GLU A 249 10.99 9.20 -3.53
N ARG A 250 10.21 8.10 -3.44
CA ARG A 250 10.75 6.79 -3.06
C ARG A 250 11.54 6.12 -4.17
N ALA A 251 11.23 6.43 -5.43
CA ALA A 251 12.06 6.07 -6.57
C ALA A 251 13.37 6.87 -6.64
N GLY A 252 13.58 7.87 -5.77
CA GLY A 252 14.77 8.71 -5.78
C GLY A 252 14.84 9.71 -6.94
N VAL A 253 13.75 9.86 -7.69
CA VAL A 253 13.66 10.75 -8.87
C VAL A 253 13.52 12.21 -8.44
N ILE A 254 12.85 12.46 -7.32
CA ILE A 254 12.68 13.81 -6.75
C ILE A 254 13.07 13.87 -5.27
N PRO A 255 13.40 15.06 -4.74
CA PRO A 255 13.79 15.20 -3.35
C PRO A 255 12.66 14.80 -2.38
N ALA A 256 12.99 13.97 -1.39
CA ALA A 256 12.09 13.64 -0.29
C ALA A 256 11.67 14.90 0.50
N LYS A 257 10.40 15.31 0.38
CA LYS A 257 9.77 16.42 1.09
C LYS A 257 8.63 15.92 1.98
N LEU A 258 7.76 15.07 1.45
CA LEU A 258 6.59 14.56 2.18
C LEU A 258 7.01 13.57 3.27
N THR A 259 7.93 12.66 2.93
CA THR A 259 8.41 11.58 3.81
C THR A 259 9.28 12.07 4.96
N LYS A 260 10.00 13.20 4.79
CA LYS A 260 10.86 13.78 5.86
C LYS A 260 10.09 14.21 7.10
N HIS A 261 8.82 14.61 6.96
CA HIS A 261 7.98 14.97 8.11
C HIS A 261 7.70 13.79 9.04
N LYS A 262 7.65 12.55 8.53
CA LYS A 262 7.54 11.34 9.39
C LYS A 262 8.81 11.17 10.24
N SER A 263 10.01 11.32 9.67
CA SER A 263 11.25 11.25 10.45
C SER A 263 11.33 12.32 11.55
N ALA A 264 10.86 13.54 11.27
CA ALA A 264 10.81 14.61 12.27
C ALA A 264 9.79 14.32 13.40
N LYS A 265 8.57 13.84 13.06
CA LYS A 265 7.55 13.45 14.04
C LYS A 265 7.95 12.23 14.87
N VAL A 266 8.55 11.20 14.26
CA VAL A 266 9.08 10.03 14.97
C VAL A 266 10.16 10.46 15.95
N LYS A 267 11.11 11.30 15.51
CA LYS A 267 12.16 11.85 16.37
C LYS A 267 11.61 12.73 17.51
N GLN A 268 10.50 13.45 17.28
CA GLN A 268 9.80 14.23 18.32
C GLN A 268 9.03 13.33 19.30
N LYS A 269 8.40 12.26 18.83
CA LYS A 269 7.70 11.26 19.66
C LYS A 269 8.70 10.47 20.53
N GLU A 270 9.84 10.10 19.97
CA GLU A 270 10.95 9.48 20.71
C GLU A 270 11.54 10.42 21.76
N ARG A 271 11.77 11.70 21.41
CA ARG A 271 12.21 12.72 22.38
C ARG A 271 11.23 12.87 23.54
N ARG A 272 9.92 12.98 23.26
CA ARG A 272 8.88 13.05 24.31
C ARG A 272 8.80 11.79 25.17
N LYS A 273 9.05 10.61 24.60
CA LYS A 273 9.09 9.34 25.36
C LYS A 273 10.32 9.29 26.27
N ALA A 274 11.49 9.66 25.76
CA ALA A 274 12.73 9.73 26.53
C ALA A 274 12.65 10.76 27.68
N GLU A 275 12.04 11.92 27.45
CA GLU A 275 11.80 12.94 28.49
C GLU A 275 10.86 12.44 29.58
N LYS A 276 9.78 11.73 29.23
CA LYS A 276 8.86 11.12 30.21
C LYS A 276 9.55 10.03 31.02
N GLU A 277 10.34 9.17 30.40
CA GLU A 277 11.09 8.12 31.10
C GLU A 277 12.15 8.70 32.04
N LYS A 278 12.79 9.80 31.66
CA LYS A 278 13.75 10.52 32.51
C LYS A 278 13.06 11.17 33.72
N ALA A 279 11.93 11.84 33.52
CA ALA A 279 11.16 12.44 34.61
C ALA A 279 10.63 11.39 35.61
N VAL A 280 10.23 10.21 35.13
CA VAL A 280 9.80 9.10 36.00
C VAL A 280 10.97 8.52 36.80
N LYS A 281 12.16 8.38 36.19
CA LYS A 281 13.37 7.94 36.90
C LYS A 281 13.82 8.95 37.96
N GLU A 282 13.78 10.25 37.67
CA GLU A 282 14.12 11.31 38.62
C GLU A 282 13.15 11.33 39.81
N LYS A 283 11.85 11.15 39.57
CA LYS A 283 10.85 11.08 40.64
C LYS A 283 11.05 9.87 41.56
N LYS A 284 11.32 8.68 41.00
CA LYS A 284 11.62 7.48 41.79
C LYS A 284 12.91 7.61 42.61
N ASN A 285 13.96 8.23 42.07
CA ASN A 285 15.19 8.50 42.81
C ASN A 285 15.00 9.52 43.94
N ALA A 286 14.14 10.52 43.74
CA ALA A 286 13.81 11.49 44.78
C ALA A 286 13.00 10.87 45.93
N GLU A 287 12.07 9.96 45.62
CA GLU A 287 11.29 9.21 46.62
C GLU A 287 12.16 8.22 47.41
N ALA A 288 13.07 7.51 46.73
CA ALA A 288 14.02 6.59 47.40
C ALA A 288 14.95 7.31 48.38
N ARG A 289 15.38 8.53 48.06
CA ARG A 289 16.24 9.35 48.93
C ARG A 289 15.51 9.93 50.15
N ARG A 290 14.18 10.07 50.09
CA ARG A 290 13.37 10.53 51.23
C ARG A 290 13.00 9.39 52.18
N GLY A 291 12.98 8.14 51.72
CA GLY A 291 12.70 6.96 52.56
C GLY A 291 13.89 6.44 53.38
N SER A 292 15.11 6.91 53.10
CA SER A 292 16.35 6.44 53.73
C SER A 292 16.92 7.37 54.81
N GLY A 293 16.16 8.39 55.25
CA GLY A 293 16.51 9.24 56.38
C GLY A 293 15.74 8.84 57.63
N TRP A 294 16.24 7.82 58.33
CA TRP A 294 15.95 7.56 59.75
C TRP A 294 17.17 7.97 60.55
#